data_AF-B8RJD9-F1
#
_entry.id   AF-B8RJD9-F1
#
_cell.length_a   1.000
_cell.length_b   1.000
_cell.length_c   1.000
_cell.angle_alpha   90.00
_cell.angle_beta   90.00
_cell.angle_gamma   90.00
#
_symmetry.space_group_name_H-M   'P 1'
#
loop_
_entity.id
_entity.type
_entity.pdbx_description
1 polymer ?
#
loop_
_entity_poly.entity_id
_entity_poly.type
_entity_poly.pdbx_seq_one_letter_code
_entity_poly.pdbx_strand_id
1 'polypeptide(L)'
;VAKYRKWDFPEDDTTQCYIKCIFNKVELFDDTNGPIVDNLVLQLAHGRDADEVRTEILKCVDKNTDDNACHWAFRGFKCFQTNNLQLIKASIKKD
;
A
#
# COMPACT_ATOMS: atom_id res chain seq x y z
N VAL A 1 -11.09 -10.28 -9.70
CA VAL A 1 -11.63 -8.90 -9.88
C VAL A 1 -12.87 -8.61 -9.04
N ALA A 2 -13.94 -9.42 -9.07
CA ALA A 2 -15.18 -9.11 -8.32
C ALA A 2 -14.97 -8.95 -6.80
N LYS A 3 -14.07 -9.75 -6.19
CA LYS A 3 -13.67 -9.64 -4.78
C LYS A 3 -12.96 -8.30 -4.46
N TYR A 4 -11.99 -7.92 -5.30
CA TYR A 4 -11.21 -6.68 -5.13
C TYR A 4 -12.09 -5.43 -5.12
N ARG A 5 -13.14 -5.38 -5.96
CA ARG A 5 -14.12 -4.27 -5.97
C ARG A 5 -14.88 -4.12 -4.65
N LYS A 6 -15.00 -5.21 -3.87
CA LYS A 6 -15.63 -5.24 -2.55
C LYS A 6 -14.63 -5.06 -1.41
N TRP A 7 -13.39 -4.66 -1.71
CA TRP A 7 -12.29 -4.55 -0.75
C TRP A 7 -11.90 -5.88 -0.08
N ASP A 8 -12.22 -7.00 -0.72
CA ASP A 8 -11.80 -8.34 -0.31
C ASP A 8 -10.55 -8.73 -1.11
N PHE A 9 -9.40 -8.75 -0.41
CA PHE A 9 -8.07 -9.06 -0.96
C PHE A 9 -7.50 -10.28 -0.24
N PRO A 10 -7.79 -11.51 -0.74
CA PRO A 10 -7.26 -12.73 -0.16
C PRO A 10 -5.73 -12.78 -0.23
N GLU A 11 -5.13 -13.51 0.71
CA GLU A 11 -3.69 -13.69 0.81
C GLU A 11 -3.22 -14.87 -0.05
N ASP A 12 -3.32 -14.67 -1.37
CA ASP A 12 -2.86 -15.60 -2.39
C ASP A 12 -1.92 -14.90 -3.40
N ASP A 13 -1.03 -15.65 -4.04
CA ASP A 13 -0.01 -15.12 -4.96
C ASP A 13 -0.61 -14.23 -6.06
N THR A 14 -1.80 -14.60 -6.56
CA THR A 14 -2.49 -13.84 -7.61
C THR A 14 -2.85 -12.44 -7.11
N THR A 15 -3.40 -12.34 -5.90
CA THR A 15 -3.80 -11.09 -5.29
C THR A 15 -2.59 -10.26 -4.85
N GLN A 16 -1.55 -10.90 -4.32
CA GLN A 16 -0.31 -10.24 -3.95
C GLN A 16 0.35 -9.56 -5.16
N CYS A 17 0.50 -10.29 -6.28
CA CYS A 17 1.06 -9.72 -7.50
C CYS A 17 0.13 -8.69 -8.17
N TYR A 18 -1.19 -8.84 -8.02
CA TYR A 18 -2.14 -7.81 -8.46
C TYR A 18 -1.92 -6.48 -7.71
N ILE A 19 -1.78 -6.52 -6.37
CA ILE A 19 -1.50 -5.33 -5.56
C ILE A 19 -0.18 -4.68 -5.97
N LYS A 20 0.89 -5.47 -6.11
CA LYS A 20 2.17 -4.98 -6.64
C LYS A 20 1.99 -4.27 -7.98
N CYS A 21 1.28 -4.89 -8.92
CA CYS A 21 1.03 -4.30 -10.24
C CYS A 21 0.34 -2.93 -10.14
N ILE A 22 -0.69 -2.80 -9.30
CA ILE A 22 -1.39 -1.54 -9.10
C ILE A 22 -0.44 -0.51 -8.46
N PHE A 23 0.27 -0.86 -7.39
CA PHE A 23 1.18 0.04 -6.70
C PHE A 23 2.31 0.55 -7.59
N ASN A 24 2.86 -0.30 -8.46
CA ASN A 24 3.86 0.14 -9.43
C ASN A 24 3.25 1.12 -10.45
N LYS A 25 2.02 0.87 -10.93
CA LYS A 25 1.35 1.75 -11.90
C LYS A 25 1.02 3.13 -11.36
N VAL A 26 0.80 3.24 -10.04
CA VAL A 26 0.55 4.52 -9.36
C VAL A 26 1.76 5.00 -8.58
N GLU A 27 2.95 4.43 -8.86
CA GLU A 27 4.23 4.87 -8.32
C GLU A 27 4.29 4.89 -6.78
N LEU A 28 3.63 3.94 -6.12
CA LEU A 28 3.69 3.77 -4.66
C LEU A 28 4.69 2.70 -4.22
N PHE A 29 5.18 1.90 -5.15
CA PHE A 29 6.12 0.82 -4.91
C PHE A 29 7.03 0.63 -6.12
N ASP A 30 8.28 0.25 -5.87
CA ASP A 30 9.26 -0.18 -6.85
C ASP A 30 9.75 -1.58 -6.50
N ASP A 31 9.95 -2.44 -7.51
CA ASP A 31 10.31 -3.85 -7.29
C ASP A 31 11.71 -4.01 -6.66
N THR A 32 12.58 -3.01 -6.80
CA THR A 32 13.94 -3.02 -6.26
C THR A 32 14.01 -2.31 -4.91
N ASN A 33 13.42 -1.12 -4.83
CA ASN A 33 13.56 -0.21 -3.68
C ASN A 33 12.41 -0.31 -2.68
N GLY A 34 11.31 -0.96 -3.05
CA GLY A 34 10.16 -1.17 -2.18
C GLY A 34 9.20 0.01 -2.13
N PRO A 35 8.54 0.25 -0.99
CA PRO A 35 7.57 1.34 -0.84
C PRO A 35 8.19 2.72 -1.07
N ILE A 36 7.56 3.53 -1.94
CA ILE A 36 8.00 4.91 -2.23
C ILE A 36 7.31 5.83 -1.22
N VAL A 37 7.97 6.06 -0.09
CA VAL A 37 7.38 6.73 1.09
C VAL A 37 6.83 8.11 0.77
N ASP A 38 7.54 8.92 -0.01
CA ASP A 38 7.08 10.28 -0.34
C ASP A 38 5.77 10.26 -1.14
N ASN A 39 5.65 9.35 -2.12
CA ASN A 39 4.43 9.19 -2.91
C ASN A 39 3.29 8.63 -2.05
N LEU A 40 3.57 7.71 -1.13
CA LEU A 40 2.58 7.22 -0.17
C LEU A 40 2.06 8.32 0.75
N VAL A 41 2.93 9.21 1.23
CA VAL A 41 2.51 10.36 2.06
C VAL A 41 1.60 11.28 1.27
N LEU A 42 2.00 11.66 0.04
CA LEU A 42 1.19 12.50 -0.83
C LEU A 42 -0.18 11.87 -1.12
N GLN A 43 -0.20 10.56 -1.37
CA GLN A 43 -1.41 9.81 -1.69
C GLN A 43 -2.29 9.52 -0.48
N LEU A 44 -1.78 9.51 0.76
CA LEU A 44 -2.56 9.13 1.96
C LEU A 44 -2.87 10.28 2.91
N ALA A 45 -2.19 11.43 2.78
CA ALA A 45 -2.35 12.53 3.71
C ALA A 45 -3.77 13.12 3.69
N HIS A 46 -4.35 13.38 2.52
CA HIS A 46 -5.75 13.80 2.34
C HIS A 46 -6.30 14.75 3.43
N GLY A 47 -5.60 15.87 3.67
CA GLY A 47 -5.99 16.89 4.65
C GLY A 47 -5.53 16.63 6.09
N ARG A 48 -4.81 15.54 6.34
CA ARG A 48 -4.04 15.30 7.58
C ARG A 48 -2.64 15.87 7.49
N ASP A 49 -2.00 15.96 8.64
CA ASP A 49 -0.60 16.32 8.75
C ASP A 49 0.30 15.28 8.05
N ALA A 50 1.19 15.77 7.19
CA ALA A 50 2.05 14.92 6.36
C ALA A 50 3.10 14.17 7.17
N ASP A 51 3.60 14.75 8.27
CA ASP A 51 4.63 14.15 9.11
C ASP A 51 4.04 13.04 10.00
N GLU A 52 2.82 13.24 10.50
CA GLU A 52 2.04 12.19 11.17
C GLU A 52 1.82 11.00 10.22
N VAL A 53 1.35 11.27 8.99
CA VAL A 53 1.09 10.24 7.98
C VAL A 53 2.37 9.53 7.59
N ARG A 54 3.49 10.25 7.42
CA ARG A 54 4.81 9.66 7.18
C ARG A 54 5.23 8.72 8.30
N THR A 55 5.03 9.12 9.54
CA THR A 55 5.36 8.30 10.72
C THR A 55 4.58 6.99 10.72
N GLU A 56 3.28 7.05 10.41
CA GLU A 56 2.45 5.84 10.27
C GLU A 56 2.87 4.98 9.06
N ILE A 57 3.28 5.61 7.95
CA ILE A 57 3.78 4.89 6.77
C ILE A 57 5.01 4.08 7.12
N LEU A 58 5.99 4.70 7.78
CA LEU A 58 7.28 4.09 8.11
C LEU A 58 7.16 2.87 9.04
N LYS A 59 6.09 2.76 9.83
CA LYS A 59 5.81 1.56 10.65
C LYS A 59 5.52 0.31 9.82
N CYS A 60 5.10 0.49 8.56
CA CYS A 60 4.77 -0.59 7.64
C CYS A 60 5.81 -0.80 6.53
N VAL A 61 6.89 -0.01 6.51
CA VAL A 61 7.99 -0.17 5.56
C VAL A 61 8.97 -1.18 6.12
N ASP A 62 9.16 -2.28 5.39
CA ASP A 62 10.14 -3.33 5.69
C ASP A 62 11.06 -3.59 4.48
N LYS A 63 11.91 -4.59 4.59
CA LYS A 63 12.80 -5.04 3.50
C LYS A 63 12.19 -6.23 2.77
N ASN A 64 12.63 -6.48 1.54
CA ASN A 64 12.36 -7.72 0.81
C ASN A 64 13.14 -8.89 1.43
N THR A 65 12.60 -9.51 2.47
CA THR A 65 13.28 -10.58 3.21
C THR A 65 13.20 -11.95 2.54
N ASP A 66 12.27 -12.13 1.61
CA ASP A 66 11.95 -13.40 0.96
C ASP A 66 12.16 -13.39 -0.56
N ASP A 67 12.81 -12.34 -1.08
CA ASP A 67 13.10 -12.13 -2.50
C ASP A 67 11.85 -12.23 -3.40
N ASN A 68 10.70 -11.80 -2.88
CA ASN A 68 9.41 -11.82 -3.57
C ASN A 68 8.75 -10.44 -3.48
N ALA A 69 8.89 -9.65 -4.56
CA ALA A 69 8.32 -8.32 -4.64
C ALA A 69 6.78 -8.29 -4.54
N CYS A 70 6.07 -9.35 -4.95
CA CYS A 70 4.63 -9.44 -4.79
C CYS A 70 4.23 -9.55 -3.32
N HIS A 71 4.89 -10.45 -2.59
CA HIS A 71 4.66 -10.59 -1.15
C HIS A 71 5.09 -9.32 -0.42
N TRP A 72 6.22 -8.71 -0.78
CA TRP A 72 6.70 -7.47 -0.19
C TRP A 72 5.69 -6.32 -0.31
N ALA A 73 5.18 -6.05 -1.51
CA ALA A 73 4.16 -5.02 -1.73
C ALA A 73 2.87 -5.34 -0.94
N PHE A 74 2.48 -6.62 -0.89
CA PHE A 74 1.28 -7.04 -0.17
C PHE A 74 1.41 -6.93 1.35
N ARG A 75 2.59 -7.23 1.94
CA ARG A 75 2.85 -7.02 3.37
C ARG A 75 2.63 -5.57 3.77
N GLY A 76 3.19 -4.63 3.01
CA GLY A 76 2.97 -3.20 3.20
C GLY A 76 1.49 -2.84 3.12
N PHE A 77 0.79 -3.30 2.08
CA PHE A 77 -0.66 -3.09 1.93
C PHE A 77 -1.48 -3.63 3.11
N LYS A 78 -1.20 -4.86 3.57
CA LYS A 78 -1.88 -5.48 4.72
C LYS A 78 -1.62 -4.74 6.02
N CYS A 79 -0.39 -4.27 6.22
CA CYS A 79 -0.05 -3.43 7.36
C CYS A 79 -0.85 -2.12 7.34
N PHE A 80 -0.96 -1.45 6.19
CA PHE A 80 -1.79 -0.26 6.05
C PHE A 80 -3.28 -0.54 6.22
N GLN A 81 -3.79 -1.66 5.72
CA GLN A 81 -5.19 -2.03 5.95
C GLN A 81 -5.49 -2.24 7.43
N THR A 82 -4.54 -2.78 8.20
CA THR A 82 -4.76 -3.06 9.63
C THR A 82 -4.70 -1.78 10.46
N ASN A 83 -3.71 -0.94 10.21
CA ASN A 83 -3.45 0.24 11.04
C ASN A 83 -4.19 1.50 10.57
N ASN A 84 -4.54 1.58 9.29
CA ASN A 84 -4.90 2.84 8.62
C ASN A 84 -5.97 2.67 7.53
N LEU A 85 -6.87 1.68 7.62
CA LEU A 85 -7.87 1.39 6.58
C LEU A 85 -8.69 2.61 6.12
N GLN A 86 -8.99 3.53 7.04
CA GLN A 86 -9.77 4.73 6.73
C GLN A 86 -8.99 5.70 5.84
N LEU A 87 -7.67 5.77 5.95
CA LEU A 87 -6.84 6.60 5.08
C LEU A 87 -6.82 6.08 3.66
N ILE A 88 -6.68 4.76 3.49
CA ILE A 88 -6.71 4.15 2.15
C ILE A 88 -8.08 4.37 1.49
N LYS A 89 -9.17 4.31 2.26
CA LYS A 89 -10.51 4.56 1.73
C LYS A 89 -10.74 6.03 1.38
N ALA A 90 -10.28 6.94 2.24
CA ALA A 90 -10.36 8.38 1.98
C ALA A 90 -9.54 8.77 0.75
N SER A 91 -8.38 8.15 0.54
CA SER A 91 -7.49 8.54 -0.55
C SER A 91 -7.97 8.19 -1.94
N ILE A 92 -8.80 7.15 -2.05
CA ILE A 92 -9.34 6.65 -3.32
C ILE A 92 -10.71 7.28 -3.63
N LYS A 93 -11.36 7.88 -2.62
CA LYS A 93 -12.66 8.52 -2.80
C LYS A 93 -12.44 9.88 -3.48
N LYS A 94 -13.08 10.10 -4.63
CA LYS A 94 -13.24 11.46 -5.15
C LYS A 94 -14.21 12.19 -4.22
N ASP A 95 -13.77 13.33 -3.70
CA ASP A 95 -14.66 14.33 -3.10
C ASP A 95 -15.72 14.79 -4.12
#